data_AF-A0A3C1B4C3-F1
#
_entry.id   AF-A0A3C1B4C3-F1
#
_cell.length_a   1.000
_cell.length_b   1.000
_cell.length_c   1.000
_cell.angle_alpha   90.00
_cell.angle_beta   90.00
_cell.angle_gamma   90.00
#
_symmetry.space_group_name_H-M   'P 1'
#
loop_
_entity.id
_entity.type
_entity.pdbx_description
1 polymer ?
#
loop_
_entity_poly.entity_id
_entity_poly.type
_entity_poly.pdbx_seq_one_letter_code
_entity_poly.pdbx_strand_id
1 'polypeptide(L)'
;MIHVLLYIVTAIVFLALDVVMLKKVMYPLFSSNIGPMMLEDLRMGPAAVFYLFYVVGVVWFVSIPALNVGSIAQAFFAGAVLGALAYGTYEFTN
;
A
#
# COMPACT_ATOMS: atom_id res chain seq x y z
N MET A 1 4.56 21.12 8.92
CA MET A 1 5.26 20.96 7.64
C MET A 1 5.85 19.56 7.47
N ILE A 2 6.62 19.04 8.43
CA ILE A 2 7.27 17.73 8.30
C ILE A 2 6.30 16.57 8.03
N HIS A 3 5.11 16.54 8.67
CA HIS A 3 4.12 15.48 8.44
C HIS A 3 3.48 15.53 7.04
N VAL A 4 3.29 16.73 6.47
CA VAL A 4 2.77 16.90 5.11
C VAL A 4 3.81 16.40 4.10
N LEU A 5 5.08 16.75 4.30
CA LEU A 5 6.17 16.25 3.47
C LEU A 5 6.27 14.72 3.57
N LEU A 6 6.20 14.17 4.79
CA LEU A 6 6.25 12.73 5.03
C LEU A 6 5.10 12.01 4.30
N TYR A 7 3.89 12.56 4.37
CA TYR A 7 2.74 12.03 3.64
C TYR A 7 2.94 12.05 2.12
N ILE A 8 3.36 13.18 1.56
CA ILE A 8 3.56 13.33 0.11
C ILE A 8 4.65 12.37 -0.38
N VAL A 9 5.78 12.28 0.33
CA VAL A 9 6.88 11.38 -0.05
C VAL A 9 6.42 9.92 0.04
N THR A 10 5.76 9.52 1.13
CA THR A 10 5.22 8.17 1.27
C THR A 10 4.20 7.86 0.17
N ALA A 11 3.30 8.78 -0.16
CA ALA A 11 2.32 8.59 -1.22
C ALA A 11 2.98 8.36 -2.59
N ILE A 12 3.94 9.20 -2.96
CA ILE A 12 4.64 9.10 -4.25
C ILE A 12 5.38 7.76 -4.35
N VAL A 13 6.16 7.40 -3.33
CA VAL A 13 6.93 6.16 -3.33
C VAL A 13 6.01 4.94 -3.34
N PHE A 14 4.97 4.94 -2.50
CA PHE A 14 4.01 3.85 -2.42
C PHE A 14 3.29 3.64 -3.76
N LEU A 15 2.73 4.70 -4.36
CA LEU A 15 2.01 4.61 -5.62
C LEU A 15 2.92 4.22 -6.78
N ALA A 16 4.18 4.68 -6.80
CA ALA A 16 5.13 4.27 -7.83
C ALA A 16 5.43 2.76 -7.78
N LEU A 17 5.66 2.23 -6.57
CA LEU A 17 5.87 0.79 -6.37
C LEU A 17 4.61 -0.02 -6.71
N ASP A 18 3.44 0.47 -6.28
CA ASP A 18 2.17 -0.20 -6.49
C ASP A 18 1.81 -0.27 -7.99
N VAL A 19 2.01 0.80 -8.75
CA VAL A 19 1.80 0.79 -10.21
C VAL A 19 2.67 -0.27 -10.89
N VAL A 20 3.91 -0.46 -10.43
CA VAL A 20 4.80 -1.50 -10.97
C VAL A 20 4.27 -2.88 -10.63
N MET A 21 3.89 -3.12 -9.36
CA MET A 21 3.34 -4.40 -8.91
C MET A 21 2.02 -4.75 -9.63
N LEU A 22 1.11 -3.79 -9.74
CA LEU A 22 -0.17 -3.95 -10.42
C LEU A 22 0.03 -4.28 -11.89
N LYS A 23 0.85 -3.52 -12.63
CA LYS A 23 1.03 -3.74 -14.06
C LYS A 23 1.77 -5.02 -14.39
N LYS A 24 2.80 -5.37 -13.62
CA LYS A 24 3.70 -6.48 -13.96
C LYS A 24 3.30 -7.81 -13.34
N VAL A 25 2.62 -7.79 -12.18
CA VAL A 25 2.34 -9.01 -11.42
C VAL A 25 0.84 -9.23 -11.28
N MET A 26 0.12 -8.28 -10.69
CA MET A 26 -1.29 -8.50 -10.35
C MET A 26 -2.19 -8.54 -11.58
N TYR A 27 -2.00 -7.64 -12.54
CA TYR A 27 -2.83 -7.59 -13.74
C TYR A 27 -2.73 -8.87 -14.59
N PRO A 28 -1.53 -9.37 -14.96
CA PRO A 28 -1.42 -10.64 -15.69
C PRO A 28 -1.98 -11.83 -14.91
N LEU A 29 -1.76 -11.87 -13.59
CA LEU A 29 -2.27 -12.93 -12.72
C LEU A 29 -3.80 -12.95 -12.70
N PHE A 30 -4.44 -11.80 -12.51
CA PHE A 30 -5.90 -11.72 -12.48
C PHE A 30 -6.53 -11.88 -13.85
N SER A 31 -5.97 -11.28 -14.90
CA SER A 31 -6.56 -11.40 -16.25
C SER A 31 -6.53 -12.85 -16.75
N SER A 32 -5.52 -13.64 -16.38
CA SER A 32 -5.40 -15.05 -16.79
C SER A 32 -6.30 -16.01 -16.01
N ASN A 33 -6.57 -15.74 -14.73
CA ASN A 33 -7.33 -16.66 -13.86
C ASN A 33 -8.80 -16.24 -13.68
N ILE A 34 -9.09 -14.95 -13.66
CA ILE A 34 -10.40 -14.38 -13.33
C ILE A 34 -10.82 -13.25 -14.29
N GLY A 35 -10.21 -13.17 -15.47
CA GLY A 35 -10.45 -12.09 -16.46
C GLY A 35 -11.93 -11.75 -16.71
N PRO A 36 -12.82 -12.73 -16.95
CA PRO A 36 -14.26 -12.46 -17.16
C PRO A 36 -14.99 -11.86 -15.95
N MET A 37 -14.42 -11.94 -14.75
CA MET A 37 -14.96 -11.37 -13.51
C MET A 37 -14.36 -9.99 -13.19
N MET A 38 -13.35 -9.54 -13.92
CA MET A 38 -12.75 -8.23 -13.73
C MET A 38 -13.69 -7.13 -14.22
N LEU A 39 -13.71 -6.00 -13.52
CA LEU A 39 -14.42 -4.81 -13.98
C LEU A 39 -13.78 -4.30 -15.28
N GLU A 40 -14.60 -3.94 -16.25
CA GLU A 40 -14.16 -3.29 -17.50
C GLU A 40 -13.53 -1.92 -17.22
N ASP A 41 -14.16 -1.15 -16.34
CA ASP A 41 -13.70 0.17 -15.92
C ASP A 41 -13.27 0.20 -14.44
N LEU A 42 -12.07 0.73 -14.21
CA LEU A 42 -11.58 0.95 -12.85
C LEU A 42 -12.39 2.05 -12.16
N ARG A 43 -12.91 1.75 -10.97
CA ARG A 43 -13.59 2.74 -10.12
C ARG A 43 -12.58 3.68 -9.47
N MET A 44 -12.16 4.70 -10.23
CA MET A 44 -11.10 5.64 -9.84
C MET A 44 -11.38 6.38 -8.53
N GLY A 45 -12.65 6.75 -8.26
CA GLY A 45 -13.03 7.45 -7.02
C GLY A 45 -12.74 6.61 -5.76
N PRO A 46 -13.37 5.43 -5.60
CA PRO A 46 -13.06 4.52 -4.49
C PRO A 46 -11.58 4.14 -4.39
N ALA A 47 -10.90 3.90 -5.52
CA ALA A 47 -9.47 3.59 -5.52
C ALA A 47 -8.63 4.74 -4.94
N ALA A 48 -8.89 5.99 -5.37
CA ALA A 48 -8.19 7.16 -4.86
C ALA A 48 -8.41 7.32 -3.35
N VAL A 49 -9.65 7.16 -2.87
CA VAL A 49 -9.95 7.20 -1.43
C VAL A 49 -9.16 6.12 -0.69
N PHE A 50 -9.20 4.87 -1.15
CA PHE A 50 -8.43 3.78 -0.56
C PHE A 50 -6.95 4.13 -0.44
N TYR A 51 -6.31 4.58 -1.52
CA TYR A 51 -4.88 4.89 -1.49
C TYR A 51 -4.53 6.02 -0.54
N LEU A 52 -5.30 7.11 -0.54
CA LEU A 52 -5.05 8.23 0.36
C LEU A 52 -5.18 7.80 1.84
N PHE A 53 -6.21 7.03 2.17
CA PHE A 53 -6.38 6.49 3.53
C PHE A 53 -5.30 5.46 3.90
N TYR A 54 -4.91 4.59 2.97
CA TYR A 54 -3.87 3.61 3.21
C TYR A 54 -2.52 4.29 3.52
N VAL A 55 -2.17 5.33 2.76
CA VAL A 55 -0.96 6.13 3.03
C VAL A 55 -1.04 6.80 4.40
N VAL A 56 -2.21 7.31 4.83
CA VAL A 56 -2.38 7.81 6.21
C VAL A 56 -2.04 6.71 7.23
N GLY A 57 -2.53 5.48 7.02
CA GLY A 57 -2.20 4.33 7.87
C GLY A 57 -0.71 4.05 7.92
N VAL A 58 -0.02 4.00 6.77
CA VAL A 58 1.44 3.81 6.71
C VAL A 58 2.17 4.92 7.46
N VAL A 59 1.79 6.18 7.23
CA VAL A 59 2.43 7.32 7.91
C VAL A 59 2.22 7.25 9.42
N TRP A 60 1.00 6.94 9.87
CA TRP A 60 0.63 6.92 11.27
C TRP A 60 1.29 5.77 12.05
N PHE A 61 1.23 4.54 11.51
CA PHE A 61 1.71 3.35 12.21
C PHE A 61 3.20 3.08 12.00
N VAL A 62 3.78 3.57 10.90
CA VAL A 62 5.17 3.26 10.51
C VAL A 62 6.04 4.51 10.52
N SER A 63 5.72 5.50 9.68
CA SER A 63 6.66 6.59 9.41
C SER A 63 6.83 7.57 10.58
N ILE A 64 5.74 7.97 11.25
CA ILE A 64 5.79 8.90 12.39
C ILE A 64 6.55 8.26 13.58
N PRO A 65 6.23 7.05 14.06
CA PRO A 65 6.95 6.44 15.16
C PRO A 65 8.44 6.24 14.86
N ALA A 66 8.76 5.78 13.65
CA ALA A 66 10.15 5.57 13.25
C ALA A 66 10.94 6.88 13.13
N LEU A 67 10.32 7.96 12.64
CA LEU A 67 10.96 9.27 12.57
C LEU A 67 11.21 9.86 13.96
N ASN A 68 10.27 9.70 14.89
CA ASN A 68 10.40 10.19 16.27
C ASN A 68 11.58 9.54 17.01
N VAL A 69 11.83 8.25 16.78
CA VAL A 69 12.93 7.50 17.39
C VAL A 69 14.21 7.55 16.54
N GLY A 70 14.13 8.02 15.29
CA GLY A 70 15.25 8.07 14.37
C GLY A 70 15.73 6.69 13.88
N SER A 71 14.85 5.69 13.83
CA SER A 71 15.21 4.29 13.57
C SER A 71 14.64 3.77 12.24
N ILE A 72 15.53 3.50 11.28
CA ILE A 72 15.18 2.87 10.00
C ILE A 72 14.71 1.42 10.22
N ALA A 73 15.33 0.70 11.15
CA ALA A 73 14.94 -0.66 11.49
C ALA A 73 13.49 -0.73 11.97
N GLN A 74 13.06 0.24 12.78
CA GLN A 74 11.68 0.34 13.23
C GLN A 74 10.71 0.56 12.05
N ALA A 75 11.04 1.44 11.10
CA ALA A 75 10.22 1.64 9.90
C ALA A 75 10.10 0.33 9.09
N PHE A 76 11.20 -0.39 8.93
CA PHE A 76 11.22 -1.67 8.21
C PHE A 76 10.32 -2.71 8.87
N PHE A 77 10.50 -2.98 10.17
CA PHE A 77 9.73 -4.01 10.86
C PHE A 77 8.25 -3.62 11.03
N ALA A 78 7.96 -2.37 11.39
CA ALA A 78 6.57 -1.92 11.51
C ALA A 78 5.85 -1.96 10.15
N GLY A 79 6.53 -1.58 9.07
CA GLY A 79 6.00 -1.69 7.71
C GLY A 79 5.77 -3.13 7.28
N ALA A 80 6.70 -4.04 7.57
CA ALA A 80 6.56 -5.46 7.29
C ALA A 80 5.37 -6.07 8.04
N VAL A 81 5.19 -5.74 9.32
CA VAL A 81 4.05 -6.19 10.13
C VAL A 81 2.73 -5.62 9.57
N LEU A 82 2.67 -4.33 9.24
CA LEU A 82 1.47 -3.72 8.66
C LEU A 82 1.08 -4.41 7.34
N GLY A 83 2.05 -4.66 6.46
CA GLY A 83 1.82 -5.38 5.21
C GLY A 83 1.38 -6.83 5.43
N ALA A 84 2.02 -7.53 6.36
CA ALA A 84 1.64 -8.89 6.74
C ALA A 84 0.22 -8.96 7.31
N LEU A 85 -0.22 -7.96 8.08
CA LEU A 85 -1.60 -7.90 8.57
C LEU A 85 -2.61 -7.60 7.45
N ALA A 86 -2.26 -6.69 6.53
CA ALA A 86 -3.12 -6.31 5.42
C ALA A 86 -3.42 -7.47 4.48
N TYR A 87 -2.43 -8.33 4.22
CA TYR A 87 -2.56 -9.46 3.29
C TYR A 87 -2.74 -10.81 3.98
N GLY A 88 -2.23 -10.96 5.20
CA GLY A 88 -2.15 -12.25 5.89
C GLY A 88 -3.50 -12.88 6.16
N THR A 89 -4.55 -12.10 6.42
CA THR A 89 -5.89 -12.69 6.62
C THR A 89 -6.33 -13.50 5.40
N TYR A 90 -6.07 -12.99 4.19
CA TYR A 90 -6.41 -13.70 2.96
C TYR A 90 -5.59 -14.98 2.81
N GLU A 91 -4.27 -14.92 2.99
CA GLU A 91 -3.39 -16.09 2.77
C GLU A 91 -3.48 -17.17 3.84
N PHE A 92 -3.90 -16.83 5.06
CA PHE A 92 -4.14 -17.84 6.09
C PHE A 92 -5.52 -18.50 5.97
N THR A 93 -6.43 -17.96 5.15
CA THR A 93 -7.83 -18.43 5.07
C THR A 93 -8.25 -18.98 3.72
N ASN A 94 -7.40 -18.91 2.69
CA ASN A 94 -7.62 -19.50 1.36
C ASN A 94 -6.50 -20.48 1.03
#